data_AF-A0A420DWS2-F1
#
_entry.id   AF-A0A420DWS2-F1
#
_cell.length_a   1.000
_cell.length_b   1.000
_cell.length_c   1.000
_cell.angle_alpha   90.00
_cell.angle_beta   90.00
_cell.angle_gamma   90.00
#
_symmetry.space_group_name_H-M   'P 1'
#
loop_
_entity.id
_entity.type
_entity.pdbx_description
1 polymer ?
#
loop_
_entity_poly.entity_id
_entity_poly.type
_entity_poly.pdbx_seq_one_letter_code
_entity_poly.pdbx_strand_id
1 'polypeptide(L)'
;MNKNVIAIFFSVLFMALITAPSIIIAVDDSCDVSIFYSITEEEEKESLKIVPTNELSETECLFASNSNDNLGYFFKSYLNPHINILSPPPDFI
;
A
#
# COMPACT_ATOMS: atom_id res chain seq x y z
N MET A 1 37.27 15.90 12.62
CA MET A 1 36.36 16.49 11.61
C MET A 1 35.46 15.46 10.90
N ASN A 2 35.52 14.16 11.22
CA ASN A 2 34.75 13.12 10.50
C ASN A 2 33.33 12.88 11.05
N LYS A 3 33.09 13.16 12.34
CA LYS A 3 31.79 12.93 12.99
C LYS A 3 30.68 13.84 12.44
N ASN A 4 31.03 15.03 11.95
CA ASN A 4 30.05 15.94 11.34
C ASN A 4 29.74 15.52 9.91
N VAL A 5 30.73 15.00 9.18
CA VAL A 5 30.54 14.49 7.81
C VAL A 5 29.61 13.28 7.82
N ILE A 6 29.79 12.34 8.76
CA ILE A 6 28.90 11.18 8.87
C ILE A 6 27.48 11.61 9.26
N ALA A 7 27.33 12.60 10.14
CA ALA A 7 26.02 13.13 10.52
C ALA A 7 25.31 13.82 9.35
N ILE A 8 26.03 14.63 8.57
CA ILE A 8 25.49 15.28 7.37
C ILE A 8 25.09 14.23 6.32
N PHE A 9 25.92 13.21 6.11
CA PHE A 9 25.60 12.12 5.18
C PHE A 9 24.29 11.43 5.55
N PHE A 10 24.14 11.01 6.80
CA PHE A 10 22.89 10.37 7.25
C PHE A 10 21.70 11.33 7.20
N SER A 11 21.89 12.61 7.54
CA SER A 11 20.82 13.61 7.44
C SER A 11 20.33 13.79 6.00
N VAL A 12 21.24 13.85 5.02
CA VAL A 12 20.88 13.95 3.60
C VAL A 12 20.22 12.66 3.12
N LEU A 13 20.73 11.51 3.53
CA LEU A 13 20.15 10.21 3.19
C LEU A 13 18.70 10.09 3.69
N PHE A 14 18.44 10.43 4.96
CA PHE A 14 17.09 10.41 5.51
C PHE A 14 16.18 11.43 4.85
N MET A 15 16.68 12.64 4.57
CA MET A 15 15.92 13.65 3.86
C MET A 15 15.50 13.17 2.47
N ALA A 16 16.41 12.55 1.72
CA ALA A 16 16.13 12.01 0.40
C ALA A 16 15.08 10.88 0.46
N LEU A 17 15.16 10.00 1.46
CA LEU A 17 14.23 8.87 1.60
C LEU A 17 12.81 9.36 1.93
N ILE A 18 12.67 10.32 2.85
CA ILE A 18 11.36 10.86 3.25
C ILE A 18 10.72 11.67 2.10
N THR A 19 11.52 12.42 1.33
CA THR A 19 11.02 13.29 0.27
C THR A 19 10.83 12.59 -1.07
N ALA A 20 11.37 11.38 -1.25
CA ALA A 20 11.30 10.61 -2.49
C ALA A 20 9.89 10.51 -3.10
N PRO A 21 8.84 10.01 -2.40
CA PRO A 21 7.51 9.90 -2.98
C PRO A 21 6.92 11.26 -3.37
N SER A 22 7.20 12.31 -2.59
CA SER A 22 6.74 13.67 -2.90
C SER A 22 7.39 14.27 -4.15
N ILE A 23 8.69 14.02 -4.35
CA ILE A 23 9.41 14.50 -5.54
C ILE A 23 8.94 13.74 -6.79
N ILE A 24 8.73 12.42 -6.68
CA ILE A 24 8.25 11.60 -7.81
C ILE A 24 6.90 12.11 -8.30
N ILE A 25 5.93 12.32 -7.40
CA ILE A 25 4.60 12.86 -7.74
C ILE A 25 4.71 14.26 -8.36
N ALA A 26 5.65 15.09 -7.88
CA ALA A 26 5.81 16.46 -8.38
C ALA A 26 6.41 16.52 -9.79
N VAL A 27 7.16 15.49 -10.21
CA VAL A 27 7.76 15.39 -11.54
C VAL A 27 6.81 14.73 -12.53
N ASP A 28 6.13 13.67 -12.12
CA ASP A 28 5.24 12.87 -12.98
C ASP A 28 4.10 12.27 -12.16
N ASP A 29 2.86 12.61 -12.52
CA ASP A 29 1.64 12.16 -11.86
C ASP A 29 1.20 10.74 -12.27
N SER A 30 1.82 10.17 -13.30
CA SER A 30 1.55 8.82 -13.79
C SER A 30 2.33 7.73 -13.05
N CYS A 31 3.34 8.13 -12.27
CA CYS A 31 4.16 7.22 -11.48
C CYS A 31 3.40 6.67 -10.28
N ASP A 32 3.35 5.34 -10.15
CA ASP A 32 2.74 4.68 -9.00
C ASP A 32 3.65 4.75 -7.77
N VAL A 33 3.22 5.52 -6.76
CA VAL A 33 3.89 5.67 -5.46
C VAL A 33 3.21 4.88 -4.35
N SER A 34 2.18 4.09 -4.65
CA SER A 34 1.40 3.32 -3.67
C SER A 34 2.29 2.41 -2.82
N ILE A 35 3.36 1.88 -3.41
CA ILE A 35 4.33 1.00 -2.74
C ILE A 35 5.06 1.69 -1.57
N PHE A 36 5.34 2.99 -1.67
CA PHE A 36 5.99 3.73 -0.59
C PHE A 36 5.05 3.90 0.62
N TYR A 37 3.75 3.97 0.38
CA TYR A 37 2.74 4.05 1.44
C TYR A 37 2.34 2.67 1.97
N SER A 38 2.31 1.64 1.13
CA SER A 38 1.94 0.28 1.55
C SER A 38 2.95 -0.34 2.52
N ILE A 39 4.24 -0.07 2.33
CA ILE A 39 5.30 -0.55 3.24
C ILE A 39 5.11 -0.01 4.67
N THR A 40 4.57 1.20 4.81
CA THR A 40 4.29 1.79 6.14
C THR A 40 2.99 1.30 6.77
N GLU A 41 2.05 0.76 5.97
CA GLU A 41 0.75 0.26 6.47
C GLU A 41 0.87 -1.13 7.11
N GLU A 42 1.94 -1.89 6.82
CA GLU A 42 2.10 -3.26 7.30
C GLU A 42 2.33 -3.36 8.82
N GLU A 43 2.75 -2.27 9.48
CA GLU A 43 2.93 -2.23 10.94
C GLU A 43 1.61 -2.28 11.73
N GLU A 44 0.45 -1.95 11.12
CA GLU A 44 -0.85 -2.00 11.82
C GLU A 44 -1.51 -3.39 11.83
N LYS A 45 -1.03 -4.35 11.00
CA LYS A 45 -1.70 -5.66 10.82
C LYS A 45 -1.12 -6.79 11.67
N GLU A 46 0.06 -6.60 12.26
CA GLU A 46 0.71 -7.64 13.06
C GLU A 46 0.59 -7.38 14.57
N SER A 47 -0.55 -7.74 15.15
CA SER A 47 -0.54 -8.23 16.53
C SER A 47 0.33 -9.50 16.54
N LEU A 48 1.61 -9.36 16.90
CA LEU A 48 2.61 -10.42 16.96
C LEU A 48 2.10 -11.66 17.70
N LYS A 49 1.54 -12.61 16.96
CA LYS A 49 1.47 -14.01 17.39
C LYS A 49 2.83 -14.61 17.13
N ILE A 50 3.70 -14.53 18.14
CA ILE A 50 5.01 -15.17 18.16
C ILE A 50 4.78 -16.68 18.07
N VAL A 51 4.90 -17.23 16.86
CA VAL A 51 5.03 -18.66 16.61
C VAL A 51 6.53 -18.96 16.59
N PRO A 52 7.05 -19.84 17.46
CA PRO A 52 8.48 -20.09 17.51
C PRO A 52 8.90 -20.99 16.34
N THR A 53 9.92 -20.51 15.63
CA THR A 53 10.98 -21.23 14.88
C THR A 53 10.54 -22.20 13.77
N ASN A 54 11.03 -21.93 12.55
CA ASN A 54 12.18 -22.68 12.04
C ASN A 54 12.87 -21.92 10.89
N GLU A 55 14.19 -22.06 10.88
CA GLU A 55 15.18 -21.52 9.95
C GLU A 55 14.73 -21.50 8.49
N LEU A 56 14.65 -20.33 7.87
CA LEU A 56 14.88 -20.15 6.43
C LEU A 56 15.62 -18.82 6.22
N SER A 57 16.94 -18.92 6.20
CA SER A 57 17.82 -17.94 5.56
C SER A 57 17.53 -17.84 4.06
N GLU A 58 18.05 -16.77 3.46
CA GLU A 58 18.10 -16.48 2.01
C GLU A 58 16.91 -15.62 1.56
N THR A 59 16.98 -14.29 1.75
CA THR A 59 17.57 -13.38 0.75
C THR A 59 17.46 -13.95 -0.66
N GLU A 60 16.32 -13.72 -1.32
CA GLU A 60 16.11 -13.64 -2.77
C GLU A 60 14.64 -13.95 -3.11
N CYS A 61 13.77 -12.93 -3.03
CA CYS A 61 12.59 -12.92 -3.89
C CYS A 61 12.31 -11.47 -4.31
N LEU A 62 13.37 -10.85 -4.86
CA LEU A 62 13.23 -9.70 -5.73
C LEU A 62 12.61 -10.21 -7.04
N PHE A 63 11.44 -9.69 -7.38
CA PHE A 63 10.79 -9.81 -8.70
C PHE A 63 10.38 -11.22 -9.15
N ALA A 64 9.20 -11.65 -8.71
CA ALA A 64 8.38 -12.54 -9.51
C ALA A 64 6.89 -12.21 -9.33
N SER A 65 6.42 -11.17 -10.02
CA SER A 65 4.99 -11.10 -10.37
C SER A 65 4.86 -10.96 -11.89
N ASN A 66 4.71 -12.11 -12.53
CA ASN A 66 3.94 -12.20 -13.78
C ASN A 66 2.61 -12.88 -13.40
N SER A 67 1.77 -12.22 -12.61
CA SER A 67 0.36 -12.58 -12.59
C SER A 67 -0.29 -11.85 -13.77
N ASN A 68 -0.59 -12.61 -14.82
CA ASN A 68 -1.63 -12.18 -15.76
C ASN A 68 -2.92 -12.12 -14.95
N ASP A 69 -3.22 -10.94 -14.41
CA ASP A 69 -4.45 -10.68 -13.69
C ASP A 69 -5.60 -10.70 -14.70
N ASN A 70 -6.09 -11.90 -14.99
CA ASN A 70 -7.37 -12.11 -15.64
C ASN A 70 -8.45 -11.61 -14.68
N LEU A 71 -8.65 -10.29 -14.67
CA LEU A 71 -9.81 -9.62 -14.07
C LEU A 71 -11.04 -10.00 -14.90
N GLY A 72 -11.52 -11.23 -14.71
CA GLY A 72 -12.75 -11.73 -15.32
C GLY A 72 -13.92 -10.91 -14.79
N TYR A 73 -14.48 -10.04 -15.63
CA TYR A 73 -15.73 -9.38 -15.34
C TYR A 73 -16.87 -10.40 -15.39
N PHE A 74 -17.49 -10.67 -14.25
CA PHE A 74 -18.72 -11.45 -14.17
C PHE A 74 -19.91 -10.50 -13.99
N PHE A 75 -20.72 -10.37 -15.04
CA PHE A 75 -22.02 -9.70 -14.94
C PHE A 75 -22.91 -10.54 -14.01
N LYS A 76 -23.18 -10.06 -12.80
CA LYS A 76 -24.14 -10.73 -11.93
C LYS A 76 -25.54 -10.51 -12.50
N SER A 77 -26.13 -11.60 -13.01
CA SER A 77 -27.54 -11.63 -13.40
C SER A 77 -28.42 -11.67 -12.15
N TYR A 78 -28.56 -10.53 -11.47
CA TYR A 78 -29.51 -10.40 -10.38
C TYR A 78 -30.94 -10.47 -10.93
N LEU A 79 -31.82 -11.24 -10.29
CA LEU A 79 -33.25 -11.07 -10.52
C LEU A 79 -33.64 -9.64 -10.13
N ASN A 80 -34.56 -9.05 -10.90
CA ASN A 80 -35.09 -7.72 -10.63
C ASN A 80 -35.43 -7.60 -9.13
N PRO A 81 -34.81 -6.66 -8.38
CA PRO A 81 -35.22 -6.43 -7.02
C PRO A 81 -36.70 -6.08 -7.04
N HIS A 82 -37.49 -6.67 -6.13
CA HIS A 82 -38.90 -6.30 -6.01
C HIS A 82 -38.96 -4.81 -5.65
N ILE A 83 -39.28 -3.97 -6.65
CA ILE A 83 -39.26 -2.50 -6.62
C ILE A 83 -40.19 -1.91 -5.54
N ASN A 84 -41.00 -2.76 -4.88
CA ASN A 84 -42.02 -2.36 -3.92
C ASN A 84 -41.55 -2.21 -2.46
N ILE A 85 -40.24 -2.15 -2.19
CA ILE A 85 -39.75 -1.67 -0.89
C ILE A 85 -39.07 -0.31 -1.09
N LEU A 86 -39.82 0.65 -1.63
CA LEU A 86 -39.50 2.06 -1.45
C LEU A 86 -40.03 2.47 -0.07
N SER A 87 -39.17 2.49 0.93
CA SER A 87 -39.47 3.23 2.16
C SER A 87 -39.57 4.71 1.80
N PRO A 88 -40.66 5.42 2.19
CA PRO A 88 -40.73 6.85 1.97
C PRO A 88 -39.57 7.55 2.69
N PRO A 89 -39.03 8.64 2.11
CA PRO A 89 -38.02 9.43 2.78
C PRO A 89 -38.57 9.97 4.12
N PRO A 90 -37.71 10.08 5.16
CA PRO A 90 -38.14 10.55 6.47
C PRO A 90 -38.62 12.02 6.40
N ASP A 91 -39.67 12.32 7.16
CA ASP A 91 -40.16 13.69 7.30
C ASP A 91 -39.07 14.58 7.94
N PHE A 92 -38.76 15.69 7.27
CA PHE A 92 -37.87 16.71 7.84
C PHE A 92 -38.63 17.45 8.94
N ILE A 93 -38.16 17.32 10.18
CA ILE A 93 -38.59 18.13 11.34
C ILE A 93 -37.93 19.51 11.24
#